data_AF-A0A931CVG7-F1
#
_entry.id   AF-A0A931CVG7-F1
#
_cell.length_a   1.000
_cell.length_b   1.000
_cell.length_c   1.000
_cell.angle_alpha   90.00
_cell.angle_beta   90.00
_cell.angle_gamma   90.00
#
_symmetry.space_group_name_H-M   'P 1'
#
loop_
_entity.id
_entity.type
_entity.pdbx_description
1 polymer ?
#
loop_
_entity_poly.entity_id
_entity_poly.type
_entity_poly.pdbx_seq_one_letter_code
_entity_poly.pdbx_strand_id
1 'polypeptide(L)'
;MTLRLSDIMDLDYLLTLDDHPGSRAAGLKAAARDRDIFRQTDGAKMTDNALVEAWLSYRRILYFDQAGPKGYHRLPGQVFNQMFAWTARVLALAGGLSGLALAYGFLAYHGVRPVNVALFFFVFVLVPAVFFLFFVAGLVIQPFRRSGPGTFSTVVSRVLFDMVPSMLKRVRMKVKTESSDPEPSRLDEGILFIRTKKREYQALFFWPLVMLVSLFALFFSAGALGGTLFRVTFSDVAFGWQSTLAATPSAVHDLVSLVSLPWAAWMPESLAGPTPAQVEGTRIILKQGIAALATEHLTSWWPFLCMSMV
;
A
#
# COMPACT_ATOMS: atom_id res chain seq x y z
N MET A 1 -15.53 12.33 17.55
CA MET A 1 -15.20 11.54 16.35
C MET A 1 -13.91 12.09 15.74
N THR A 2 -13.09 11.28 15.07
CA THR A 2 -11.82 11.72 14.44
C THR A 2 -12.09 12.16 12.99
N LEU A 3 -11.88 13.44 12.68
CA LEU A 3 -11.98 13.97 11.31
C LEU A 3 -11.02 13.22 10.37
N ARG A 4 -11.51 12.73 9.23
CA ARG A 4 -10.68 12.07 8.22
C ARG A 4 -10.04 13.11 7.31
N LEU A 5 -8.97 12.72 6.60
CA LEU A 5 -8.31 13.61 5.64
C LEU A 5 -9.28 14.15 4.57
N SER A 6 -10.23 13.34 4.11
CA SER A 6 -11.27 13.80 3.18
C SER A 6 -12.20 14.85 3.78
N ASP A 7 -12.48 14.78 5.08
CA ASP A 7 -13.32 15.76 5.78
C ASP A 7 -12.60 17.11 5.91
N ILE A 8 -11.29 17.07 6.17
CA ILE A 8 -10.44 18.26 6.23
C ILE A 8 -10.38 18.96 4.86
N MET A 9 -10.23 18.19 3.77
CA MET A 9 -10.23 18.74 2.42
C MET A 9 -11.56 19.39 2.03
N ASP A 10 -12.68 18.76 2.40
CA ASP A 10 -14.01 19.32 2.15
C ASP A 10 -14.23 20.59 2.97
N LEU A 11 -13.82 20.59 4.24
CA LEU A 11 -13.89 21.74 5.13
C LEU A 11 -13.11 22.94 4.57
N ASP A 12 -11.83 22.74 4.23
CA ASP A 12 -10.96 23.78 3.69
C ASP A 12 -11.50 24.35 2.37
N TYR A 13 -12.02 23.48 1.49
CA TYR A 13 -12.67 23.91 0.26
C TYR A 13 -13.92 24.77 0.51
N LEU A 14 -14.80 24.32 1.41
CA LEU A 14 -16.03 25.03 1.74
C LEU A 14 -15.77 26.37 2.43
N LEU A 15 -14.72 26.47 3.25
CA LEU A 15 -14.26 27.73 3.84
C LEU A 15 -13.66 28.65 2.78
N THR A 16 -12.88 28.12 1.85
CA THR A 16 -12.33 28.90 0.72
C THR A 16 -13.45 29.46 -0.17
N LEU A 17 -14.54 28.72 -0.36
CA LEU A 17 -15.72 29.23 -1.07
C LEU A 17 -16.39 30.39 -0.34
N ASP A 18 -16.24 30.52 0.97
CA ASP A 18 -16.81 31.62 1.74
C ASP A 18 -15.86 32.83 1.82
N ASP A 19 -14.57 32.64 1.52
CA ASP A 19 -13.54 33.69 1.55
C ASP A 19 -13.64 34.62 0.33
N HIS A 20 -14.43 35.69 0.48
CA HIS A 20 -14.62 36.73 -0.53
C HIS A 20 -13.99 38.05 -0.07
N PRO A 21 -12.68 38.26 -0.28
CA PRO A 21 -12.02 39.50 0.10
C PRO A 21 -12.67 40.69 -0.63
N GLY A 22 -13.33 41.57 0.13
CA GLY A 22 -13.92 42.82 -0.37
C GLY A 22 -15.46 42.85 -0.49
N SER A 23 -16.17 41.72 -0.32
CA SER A 23 -17.64 41.71 -0.37
C SER A 23 -18.27 41.60 1.02
N ARG A 24 -18.52 42.76 1.66
CA ARG A 24 -19.20 42.81 2.97
C ARG A 24 -20.57 42.12 2.96
N ALA A 25 -21.29 42.20 1.83
CA ALA A 25 -22.58 41.55 1.66
C ALA A 25 -22.47 40.01 1.62
N ALA A 26 -21.43 39.46 0.99
CA ALA A 26 -21.18 38.02 0.98
C ALA A 26 -20.82 37.50 2.38
N GLY A 27 -19.97 38.23 3.12
CA GLY A 27 -19.61 37.88 4.50
C GLY A 27 -20.82 37.87 5.45
N LEU A 28 -21.74 38.82 5.31
CA LEU A 28 -22.97 38.85 6.10
C LEU A 28 -23.90 37.66 5.78
N LYS A 29 -24.00 37.26 4.51
CA LYS A 29 -24.77 36.08 4.10
C LYS A 29 -24.18 34.79 4.66
N ALA A 30 -22.85 34.63 4.61
CA ALA A 30 -22.15 33.49 5.20
C ALA A 30 -22.38 33.40 6.71
N ALA A 31 -22.22 34.52 7.44
CA ALA A 31 -22.45 34.57 8.88
C ALA A 31 -23.91 34.29 9.28
N ALA A 32 -24.88 34.78 8.50
CA ALA A 32 -26.29 34.47 8.72
C ALA A 32 -26.57 32.97 8.57
N ARG A 33 -26.09 32.37 7.47
CA ARG A 33 -26.18 30.92 7.23
C ARG A 33 -25.55 30.12 8.37
N ASP A 34 -24.33 30.46 8.79
CA ASP A 34 -23.61 29.72 9.82
C ASP A 34 -24.32 29.81 11.18
N ARG A 35 -24.95 30.96 11.48
CA ARG A 35 -25.81 31.11 12.66
C ARG A 35 -27.07 30.26 12.58
N ASP A 36 -27.66 30.09 11.41
CA ASP A 36 -28.81 29.22 11.22
C ASP A 36 -28.42 27.74 11.39
N ILE A 37 -27.26 27.34 10.86
CA ILE A 37 -26.69 26.00 11.09
C ILE A 37 -26.51 25.74 12.59
N PHE A 38 -25.88 26.67 13.31
CA PHE A 38 -25.65 26.56 14.75
C PHE A 38 -26.96 26.40 15.56
N ARG A 39 -28.02 27.10 15.14
CA ARG A 39 -29.34 27.00 15.78
C ARG A 39 -30.02 25.67 15.51
N GLN A 40 -29.90 25.14 14.30
CA GLN A 40 -30.51 23.86 13.93
C GLN A 40 -29.84 22.66 14.60
N THR A 41 -28.56 22.77 14.95
CA THR A 41 -27.78 21.67 15.54
C THR A 41 -27.76 21.67 17.08
N ASP A 42 -28.50 22.57 17.73
CA ASP A 42 -28.43 22.82 19.19
C ASP A 42 -26.97 22.99 19.66
N GLY A 43 -26.21 23.80 18.91
CA GLY A 43 -24.75 23.90 19.03
C GLY A 43 -24.25 24.26 20.43
N ALA A 44 -25.09 24.86 21.28
CA ALA A 44 -24.75 25.19 22.67
C ALA A 44 -24.48 23.96 23.56
N LYS A 45 -24.98 22.78 23.19
CA LYS A 45 -24.75 21.52 23.93
C LYS A 45 -23.66 20.64 23.29
N MET A 46 -23.12 21.05 22.15
CA MET A 46 -22.14 20.28 21.40
C MET A 46 -20.72 20.63 21.82
N THR A 47 -19.83 19.63 21.81
CA THR A 47 -18.38 19.87 21.83
C THR A 47 -17.92 20.52 20.53
N ASP A 48 -16.84 21.30 20.54
CA ASP A 48 -16.28 21.96 19.35
C ASP A 48 -16.12 21.03 18.13
N ASN A 49 -15.62 19.81 18.34
CA ASN A 49 -15.46 18.82 17.27
C ASN A 49 -16.80 18.40 16.65
N ALA A 50 -17.82 18.21 17.50
CA ALA A 50 -19.16 17.86 17.04
C ALA A 50 -19.84 19.02 16.32
N LEU A 51 -19.53 20.27 16.72
CA LEU A 51 -20.02 21.47 16.05
C LEU A 51 -19.44 21.59 14.62
N VAL A 52 -18.13 21.40 14.46
CA VAL A 52 -17.47 21.40 13.15
C VAL A 52 -18.00 20.29 12.26
N GLU A 53 -18.21 19.10 12.82
CA GLU A 53 -18.78 17.96 12.09
C GLU A 53 -20.22 18.23 11.62
N ALA A 54 -21.06 18.79 12.49
CA ALA A 54 -22.43 19.14 12.16
C ALA A 54 -22.48 20.25 11.10
N TRP A 55 -21.61 21.27 11.23
CA TRP A 55 -21.47 22.33 10.22
C TRP A 55 -21.04 21.76 8.87
N LEU A 56 -20.01 20.93 8.84
CA LEU A 56 -19.49 20.31 7.62
C LEU A 56 -20.57 19.47 6.93
N SER A 57 -21.29 18.65 7.70
CA SER A 57 -22.35 17.80 7.19
C SER A 57 -23.47 18.62 6.54
N TYR A 58 -23.90 19.70 7.20
CA TYR A 58 -24.93 20.59 6.66
C TYR A 58 -24.46 21.35 5.42
N ARG A 59 -23.21 21.82 5.42
CA ARG A 59 -22.62 22.51 4.26
C ARG A 59 -22.47 21.62 3.05
N ARG A 60 -22.15 20.34 3.24
CA ARG A 60 -22.15 19.34 2.16
C ARG A 60 -23.54 19.25 1.52
N ILE A 61 -24.61 19.14 2.31
CA ILE A 61 -25.98 19.08 1.81
C ILE A 61 -26.33 20.33 1.01
N LEU A 62 -26.09 21.52 1.57
CA LEU A 62 -26.34 22.79 0.87
C LEU A 62 -25.56 22.90 -0.44
N TYR A 63 -24.30 22.45 -0.45
CA TYR A 63 -23.47 22.48 -1.65
C TYR A 63 -24.04 21.59 -2.77
N PHE A 64 -24.55 20.40 -2.43
CA PHE A 64 -25.20 19.51 -3.40
C PHE A 64 -26.60 19.99 -3.82
N ASP A 65 -27.32 20.70 -2.95
CA ASP A 65 -28.63 21.27 -3.29
C ASP A 65 -28.48 22.46 -4.26
N GLN A 66 -27.50 23.34 -4.01
CA GLN A 66 -27.18 24.49 -4.87
C GLN A 66 -26.64 24.09 -6.26
N ALA A 67 -26.12 22.88 -6.40
CA ALA A 67 -25.62 22.33 -7.65
C ALA A 67 -26.71 22.02 -8.68
N GLY A 68 -27.97 21.85 -8.26
CA GLY A 68 -29.11 21.55 -9.12
C GLY A 68 -29.09 20.15 -9.78
N PRO A 69 -30.18 19.72 -10.45
CA PRO A 69 -30.38 18.35 -10.94
C PRO A 69 -29.44 17.91 -12.08
N LYS A 70 -28.71 18.84 -12.69
CA LYS A 70 -27.68 18.55 -13.71
C LYS A 70 -26.24 18.69 -13.18
N GLY A 71 -26.06 19.15 -11.94
CA GLY A 71 -24.76 19.45 -11.36
C GLY A 71 -24.12 18.23 -10.72
N TYR A 72 -23.26 17.51 -11.46
CA TYR A 72 -22.32 16.55 -10.86
C TYR A 72 -21.19 17.29 -10.14
N HIS A 73 -21.51 17.97 -9.05
CA HIS A 73 -20.51 18.54 -8.17
C HIS A 73 -19.95 17.43 -7.28
N ARG A 74 -18.63 17.30 -7.21
CA ARG A 74 -17.95 16.41 -6.27
C ARG A 74 -17.04 17.24 -5.41
N LEU A 75 -17.14 17.05 -4.11
CA LEU A 75 -16.24 17.72 -3.18
C LEU A 75 -14.82 17.17 -3.30
N PRO A 76 -13.77 17.97 -3.04
CA PRO A 76 -12.38 17.54 -3.15
C PRO A 76 -12.06 16.26 -2.35
N GLY A 77 -12.64 16.08 -1.17
CA GLY A 77 -12.50 14.88 -0.35
C GLY A 77 -13.11 13.63 -1.00
N GLN A 78 -14.23 13.77 -1.72
CA GLN A 78 -14.80 12.66 -2.51
C GLN A 78 -13.90 12.30 -3.69
N VAL A 79 -13.32 13.30 -4.36
CA VAL A 79 -12.35 13.09 -5.44
C VAL A 79 -11.11 12.37 -4.92
N PHE A 80 -10.56 12.84 -3.79
CA PHE A 80 -9.42 12.20 -3.14
C PHE A 80 -9.71 10.75 -2.76
N ASN A 81 -10.83 10.48 -2.08
CA ASN A 81 -11.20 9.12 -1.68
C ASN A 81 -11.34 8.18 -2.89
N GLN A 82 -11.93 8.68 -3.99
CA GLN A 82 -12.05 7.89 -5.20
C GLN A 82 -10.68 7.61 -5.85
N MET A 83 -9.80 8.62 -5.94
CA MET A 83 -8.44 8.44 -6.46
C MET A 83 -7.62 7.49 -5.60
N PHE A 84 -7.70 7.64 -4.29
CA PHE A 84 -7.01 6.78 -3.33
C PHE A 84 -7.50 5.33 -3.44
N ALA A 85 -8.82 5.09 -3.46
CA ALA A 85 -9.39 3.76 -3.60
C ALA A 85 -8.99 3.08 -4.93
N TRP A 86 -8.99 3.82 -6.04
CA TRP A 86 -8.51 3.29 -7.32
C TRP A 86 -7.03 2.95 -7.28
N THR A 87 -6.21 3.83 -6.71
CA THR A 87 -4.76 3.62 -6.58
C THR A 87 -4.49 2.40 -5.71
N ALA A 88 -5.20 2.25 -4.60
CA ALA A 88 -5.12 1.08 -3.71
C ALA A 88 -5.45 -0.22 -4.44
N ARG A 89 -6.54 -0.26 -5.23
CA ARG A 89 -6.92 -1.45 -6.02
C ARG A 89 -5.87 -1.80 -7.06
N VAL A 90 -5.35 -0.81 -7.79
CA VAL A 90 -4.30 -1.02 -8.80
C VAL A 90 -3.02 -1.53 -8.15
N LEU A 91 -2.61 -0.96 -7.02
CA LEU A 91 -1.42 -1.42 -6.30
C LEU A 91 -1.60 -2.81 -5.68
N ALA A 92 -2.78 -3.13 -5.14
CA ALA A 92 -3.09 -4.47 -4.65
C ALA A 92 -3.01 -5.51 -5.79
N LEU A 93 -3.63 -5.22 -6.94
CA LEU A 93 -3.57 -6.09 -8.12
C LEU A 93 -2.15 -6.23 -8.65
N ALA A 94 -1.42 -5.11 -8.79
CA ALA A 94 -0.03 -5.12 -9.26
C ALA A 94 0.90 -5.87 -8.30
N GLY A 95 0.75 -5.68 -6.99
CA GLY A 95 1.46 -6.42 -5.96
C GLY A 95 1.19 -7.91 -6.09
N GLY A 96 -0.07 -8.32 -6.05
CA GLY A 96 -0.48 -9.72 -6.18
C GLY A 96 0.04 -10.40 -7.45
N LEU A 97 -0.16 -9.77 -8.61
CA LEU A 97 0.30 -10.32 -9.88
C LEU A 97 1.83 -10.38 -9.98
N SER A 98 2.54 -9.35 -9.52
CA SER A 98 4.00 -9.34 -9.56
C SER A 98 4.62 -10.36 -8.61
N GLY A 99 4.09 -10.49 -7.39
CA GLY A 99 4.51 -11.53 -6.45
C GLY A 99 4.26 -12.94 -7.00
N LEU A 100 3.06 -13.18 -7.53
CA LEU A 100 2.69 -14.46 -8.14
C LEU A 100 3.59 -14.78 -9.33
N ALA A 101 3.74 -13.85 -10.27
CA ALA A 101 4.54 -14.07 -11.47
C ALA A 101 6.01 -14.30 -11.14
N LEU A 102 6.57 -13.53 -10.18
CA LEU A 102 7.96 -13.68 -9.77
C LEU A 102 8.20 -15.02 -9.07
N ALA A 103 7.35 -15.41 -8.11
CA ALA A 103 7.47 -16.70 -7.43
C ALA A 103 7.27 -17.87 -8.40
N TYR A 104 6.23 -17.80 -9.24
CA TYR A 104 5.95 -18.82 -10.25
C TYR A 104 7.09 -18.99 -11.26
N GLY A 105 7.65 -17.86 -11.73
CA GLY A 105 8.76 -17.84 -12.68
C GLY A 105 10.08 -18.30 -12.05
N PHE A 106 10.32 -17.92 -10.79
CA PHE A 106 11.51 -18.37 -10.05
C PHE A 106 11.50 -19.88 -9.79
N LEU A 107 10.31 -20.43 -9.51
CA LEU A 107 10.09 -21.86 -9.29
C LEU A 107 9.81 -22.64 -10.58
N ALA A 108 10.01 -22.02 -11.75
CA ALA A 108 9.90 -22.71 -13.03
C ALA A 108 11.06 -23.70 -13.19
N TYR A 109 10.84 -24.92 -12.68
CA TYR A 109 11.79 -26.02 -12.78
C TYR A 109 11.78 -26.60 -14.20
N HIS A 110 12.97 -26.75 -14.78
CA HIS A 110 13.18 -27.30 -16.13
C HIS A 110 13.83 -28.70 -16.13
N GLY A 111 13.86 -29.42 -15.00
CA GLY A 111 14.45 -30.78 -14.96
C GLY A 111 15.96 -30.83 -14.78
N VAL A 112 16.67 -29.70 -14.90
CA VAL A 112 18.14 -29.68 -15.04
C VAL A 112 18.88 -29.12 -13.81
N ARG A 113 18.22 -28.31 -12.96
CA ARG A 113 18.82 -27.69 -11.75
C ARG A 113 17.79 -27.53 -10.63
N PRO A 114 18.07 -27.98 -9.39
CA PRO A 114 17.20 -27.69 -8.26
C PRO A 114 17.14 -26.18 -7.98
N VAL A 115 16.03 -25.74 -7.39
CA VAL A 115 15.81 -24.34 -7.02
C VAL A 115 16.73 -23.99 -5.85
N ASN A 116 17.51 -22.92 -5.98
CA ASN A 116 18.37 -22.43 -4.91
C ASN A 116 17.54 -21.73 -3.83
N VAL A 117 17.39 -22.39 -2.68
CA VAL A 117 16.69 -21.89 -1.50
C VAL A 117 17.28 -20.59 -0.97
N ALA A 118 18.61 -20.43 -0.99
CA ALA A 118 19.25 -19.22 -0.48
C ALA A 118 18.87 -17.99 -1.32
N LEU A 119 18.79 -18.16 -2.64
CA LEU A 119 18.36 -17.08 -3.54
C LEU A 119 16.86 -16.79 -3.40
N PHE A 120 16.03 -17.84 -3.26
CA PHE A 120 14.61 -17.67 -2.97
C PHE A 120 14.41 -16.87 -1.68
N PHE A 121 15.04 -17.30 -0.59
CA PHE A 121 14.97 -16.65 0.72
C PHE A 121 15.45 -15.20 0.65
N PHE A 122 16.55 -14.93 -0.05
CA PHE A 122 17.04 -13.57 -0.24
C PHE A 122 16.00 -12.66 -0.90
N VAL A 123 15.41 -13.10 -2.02
CA VAL A 123 14.48 -12.28 -2.82
C VAL A 123 13.13 -12.11 -2.13
N PHE A 124 12.56 -13.19 -1.59
CA PHE A 124 11.18 -13.19 -1.11
C PHE A 124 11.01 -12.97 0.39
N VAL A 125 12.10 -13.10 1.17
CA VAL A 125 12.06 -12.94 2.63
C VAL A 125 12.98 -11.81 3.06
N LEU A 126 14.29 -11.89 2.76
CA LEU A 126 15.26 -10.95 3.29
C LEU A 126 15.07 -9.54 2.72
N VAL A 127 14.88 -9.39 1.40
CA VAL A 127 14.68 -8.08 0.77
C VAL A 127 13.40 -7.39 1.32
N PRO A 128 12.22 -8.03 1.33
CA PRO A 128 11.02 -7.46 1.99
C PRO A 128 11.23 -7.14 3.47
N ALA A 129 11.89 -8.01 4.23
CA ALA A 129 12.18 -7.79 5.65
C ALA A 129 13.08 -6.56 5.87
N VAL A 130 14.10 -6.38 5.04
CA VAL A 130 14.97 -5.19 5.09
C VAL A 130 14.18 -3.92 4.77
N PHE A 131 13.31 -3.94 3.75
CA PHE A 131 12.43 -2.80 3.46
C PHE A 131 11.47 -2.50 4.61
N PHE A 132 10.93 -3.54 5.25
CA PHE A 132 10.09 -3.40 6.44
C PHE A 132 10.87 -2.79 7.61
N LEU A 133 12.10 -3.23 7.86
CA LEU A 133 12.96 -2.65 8.90
C LEU A 133 13.29 -1.19 8.63
N PHE A 134 13.62 -0.83 7.38
CA PHE A 134 13.81 0.57 6.99
C PHE A 134 12.54 1.41 7.21
N PHE A 135 11.38 0.83 6.92
CA PHE A 135 10.09 1.47 7.15
C PHE A 135 9.82 1.70 8.64
N VAL A 136 10.01 0.68 9.48
CA VAL A 136 9.86 0.79 10.95
C VAL A 136 10.86 1.77 11.55
N ALA A 137 12.13 1.72 11.14
CA ALA A 137 13.13 2.69 11.56
C ALA A 137 12.73 4.12 11.16
N GLY A 138 12.17 4.30 9.96
CA GLY A 138 11.58 5.56 9.51
C GLY A 138 10.50 6.07 10.46
N LEU A 139 9.57 5.21 10.88
CA LEU A 139 8.50 5.56 11.83
C LEU A 139 9.03 5.93 13.22
N VAL A 140 10.03 5.21 13.73
CA VAL A 140 10.63 5.48 15.06
C VAL A 140 11.43 6.79 15.06
N ILE A 141 12.12 7.10 13.95
CA ILE A 141 12.96 8.30 13.83
C ILE A 141 12.11 9.56 13.52
N GLN A 142 10.97 9.39 12.83
CA GLN A 142 10.09 10.49 12.43
C GLN A 142 9.65 11.44 13.56
N PRO A 143 9.16 10.98 14.73
CA PRO A 143 8.74 11.88 15.81
C PRO A 143 9.90 12.68 16.42
N PHE A 144 11.14 12.22 16.28
CA PHE A 144 12.34 12.94 16.75
C PHE A 144 12.83 14.02 15.76
N ARG A 145 12.36 13.99 14.51
CA ARG A 145 12.68 15.02 13.51
C ARG A 145 11.64 16.15 13.57
N ARG A 146 11.89 17.13 14.43
CA ARG A 146 11.09 18.37 14.59
C ARG A 146 11.05 19.32 13.39
N SER A 147 11.47 18.92 12.18
CA SER A 147 11.66 19.89 11.09
C SER A 147 11.23 19.39 9.73
N GLY A 148 10.12 19.96 9.27
CA GLY A 148 9.80 20.15 7.86
C GLY A 148 9.34 18.91 7.09
N PRO A 149 8.71 19.12 5.92
CA PRO A 149 8.40 18.04 5.01
C PRO A 149 9.71 17.41 4.50
N GLY A 150 10.11 16.26 5.03
CA GLY A 150 11.30 15.55 4.57
C GLY A 150 11.20 15.14 3.10
N THR A 151 12.34 14.84 2.46
CA THR A 151 12.46 14.43 1.05
C THR A 151 11.42 13.38 0.62
N PHE A 152 11.08 12.47 1.53
CA PHE A 152 10.05 11.45 1.32
C PHE A 152 8.68 12.06 1.02
N SER A 153 8.24 13.06 1.79
CA SER A 153 6.97 13.75 1.58
C SER A 153 6.89 14.48 0.23
N THR A 154 8.04 14.93 -0.30
CA THR A 154 8.12 15.55 -1.63
C THR A 154 7.91 14.51 -2.74
N VAL A 155 8.54 13.34 -2.63
CA VAL A 155 8.33 12.21 -3.55
C VAL A 155 6.88 11.73 -3.48
N VAL A 156 6.34 11.57 -2.27
CA VAL A 156 4.92 11.23 -2.01
C VAL A 156 3.99 12.17 -2.77
N SER A 157 4.21 13.47 -2.58
CA SER A 157 3.37 14.50 -3.19
C SER A 157 3.46 14.48 -4.72
N ARG A 158 4.60 14.08 -5.31
CA ARG A 158 4.74 13.95 -6.76
C ARG A 158 3.96 12.75 -7.31
N VAL A 159 4.02 11.61 -6.64
CA VAL A 159 3.28 10.40 -7.05
C VAL A 159 1.77 10.63 -6.98
N LEU A 160 1.27 11.13 -5.85
CA LEU A 160 -0.17 11.32 -5.65
C LEU A 160 -0.75 12.46 -6.51
N PHE A 161 -0.02 13.56 -6.73
CA PHE A 161 -0.57 14.73 -7.41
C PHE A 161 -0.21 14.87 -8.88
N ASP A 162 0.92 14.32 -9.32
CA ASP A 162 1.37 14.51 -10.70
C ASP A 162 1.21 13.20 -11.49
N MET A 163 1.46 12.04 -10.88
CA MET A 163 1.44 10.73 -11.57
C MET A 163 0.04 10.11 -11.61
N VAL A 164 -0.66 10.00 -10.48
CA VAL A 164 -2.01 9.39 -10.43
C VAL A 164 -3.03 10.13 -11.31
N PRO A 165 -3.15 11.47 -11.27
CA PRO A 165 -4.12 12.19 -12.10
C PRO A 165 -3.79 12.13 -13.59
N SER A 166 -2.50 12.09 -13.97
CA SER A 166 -2.10 11.97 -15.38
C SER A 166 -2.41 10.58 -15.94
N MET A 167 -2.30 9.52 -15.15
CA MET A 167 -2.74 8.17 -15.55
C MET A 167 -4.26 8.09 -15.68
N LEU A 168 -5.02 8.65 -14.73
CA LEU A 168 -6.48 8.73 -14.82
C LEU A 168 -6.96 9.51 -16.05
N LYS A 169 -6.30 10.63 -16.37
CA LYS A 169 -6.57 11.39 -17.61
C LYS A 169 -6.30 10.53 -18.85
N ARG A 170 -5.20 9.77 -18.90
CA ARG A 170 -4.90 8.89 -20.05
C ARG A 170 -5.90 7.75 -20.23
N VAL A 171 -6.33 7.11 -19.13
CA VAL A 171 -7.35 6.04 -19.16
C VAL A 171 -8.70 6.62 -19.59
N ARG A 172 -9.09 7.79 -19.06
CA ARG A 172 -10.34 8.46 -19.41
C ARG A 172 -10.34 8.98 -20.85
N MET A 173 -9.22 9.51 -21.35
CA MET A 173 -9.08 9.93 -22.75
C MET A 173 -9.20 8.75 -23.73
N LYS A 174 -8.79 7.54 -23.35
CA LYS A 174 -9.01 6.33 -24.16
C LYS A 174 -10.46 5.83 -24.16
N VAL A 175 -11.24 6.19 -23.14
CA VAL A 175 -12.66 5.81 -23.00
C VAL A 175 -13.60 6.90 -23.56
N LYS A 176 -13.14 8.15 -23.66
CA LYS A 176 -13.93 9.33 -24.05
C LYS A 176 -13.88 9.62 -25.56
N THR A 177 -13.75 8.60 -26.42
CA THR A 177 -13.78 8.78 -27.88
C THR A 177 -15.20 9.02 -28.43
N GLU A 178 -16.26 8.97 -27.60
CA GLU A 178 -17.64 9.06 -28.10
C GLU A 178 -18.60 10.05 -27.42
N SER A 179 -18.20 10.78 -26.36
CA SER A 179 -19.12 11.72 -25.69
C SER A 179 -18.64 13.16 -25.74
N SER A 180 -19.28 13.91 -26.63
CA SER A 180 -19.20 15.36 -26.84
C SER A 180 -19.64 16.13 -25.60
N ASP A 181 -18.70 16.59 -24.77
CA ASP A 181 -18.94 17.74 -23.89
C ASP A 181 -17.61 18.47 -23.61
N PRO A 182 -17.47 19.74 -24.05
CA PRO A 182 -16.25 20.53 -23.96
C PRO A 182 -16.17 21.43 -22.72
N GLU A 183 -17.05 21.29 -21.72
CA GLU A 183 -16.79 21.93 -20.41
C GLU A 183 -15.56 21.27 -19.76
N PRO A 184 -14.62 22.04 -19.17
CA PRO A 184 -13.58 21.46 -18.32
C PRO A 184 -14.30 20.68 -17.23
N SER A 185 -14.16 19.35 -17.24
CA SER A 185 -14.90 18.51 -16.31
C SER A 185 -14.53 18.97 -14.92
N ARG A 186 -15.45 19.53 -14.12
CA ARG A 186 -15.14 20.23 -12.84
C ARG A 186 -14.44 19.37 -11.77
N LEU A 187 -14.20 18.09 -12.07
CA LEU A 187 -13.15 17.26 -11.47
C LEU A 187 -11.75 17.92 -11.57
N ASP A 188 -11.48 18.63 -12.67
CA ASP A 188 -10.29 19.44 -12.89
C ASP A 188 -10.20 20.59 -11.89
N GLU A 189 -11.31 21.17 -11.42
CA GLU A 189 -11.32 22.19 -10.36
C GLU A 189 -10.97 21.60 -9.00
N GLY A 190 -11.57 20.46 -8.63
CA GLY A 190 -11.21 19.75 -7.40
C GLY A 190 -9.75 19.28 -7.41
N ILE A 191 -9.28 18.72 -8.54
CA ILE A 191 -7.87 18.34 -8.72
C ILE A 191 -6.96 19.57 -8.63
N LEU A 192 -7.36 20.69 -9.24
CA LEU A 192 -6.60 21.94 -9.20
C LEU A 192 -6.52 22.49 -7.78
N PHE A 193 -7.63 22.48 -7.02
CA PHE A 193 -7.65 22.94 -5.63
C PHE A 193 -6.67 22.15 -4.75
N ILE A 194 -6.73 20.81 -4.80
CA ILE A 194 -5.84 19.97 -4.00
C ILE A 194 -4.38 20.12 -4.48
N ARG A 195 -4.14 20.34 -5.79
CA ARG A 195 -2.80 20.59 -6.34
C ARG A 195 -2.22 21.94 -5.91
N THR A 196 -3.04 22.99 -5.84
CA THR A 196 -2.62 24.33 -5.41
C THR A 196 -2.28 24.34 -3.91
N LYS A 197 -3.00 23.56 -3.11
CA LYS A 197 -2.77 23.40 -1.66
C LYS A 197 -1.77 22.30 -1.30
N LYS A 198 -1.06 21.73 -2.27
CA LYS A 198 -0.11 20.60 -2.11
C LYS A 198 0.90 20.79 -0.97
N ARG A 199 1.37 22.02 -0.74
CA ARG A 199 2.35 22.35 0.31
C ARG A 199 1.76 22.26 1.72
N GLU A 200 0.50 22.62 1.89
CA GLU A 200 -0.20 22.61 3.19
C GLU A 200 -0.57 21.17 3.59
N TYR A 201 -1.00 20.35 2.62
CA TYR A 201 -1.38 18.96 2.86
C TYR A 201 -0.20 17.96 2.86
N GLN A 202 1.02 18.39 2.53
CA GLN A 202 2.17 17.51 2.33
C GLN A 202 2.45 16.59 3.54
N ALA A 203 2.30 17.10 4.77
CA ALA A 203 2.48 16.32 5.99
C ALA A 203 1.35 15.28 6.20
N LEU A 204 0.13 15.61 5.78
CA LEU A 204 -1.05 14.77 5.95
C LEU A 204 -1.07 13.56 4.99
N PHE A 205 -0.35 13.64 3.87
CA PHE A 205 -0.25 12.55 2.89
C PHE A 205 0.78 11.47 3.20
N PHE A 206 1.58 11.64 4.25
CA PHE A 206 2.55 10.63 4.67
C PHE A 206 1.86 9.28 4.93
N TRP A 207 0.84 9.28 5.80
CA TRP A 207 0.12 8.06 6.20
C TRP A 207 -0.64 7.40 5.03
N PRO A 208 -1.37 8.14 4.18
CA PRO A 208 -1.93 7.59 2.95
C PRO A 208 -0.92 6.86 2.07
N LEU A 209 0.29 7.40 1.84
CA LEU A 209 1.28 6.69 1.02
C LEU A 209 1.77 5.43 1.71
N VAL A 210 2.08 5.53 3.01
CA VAL A 210 2.49 4.37 3.81
C VAL A 210 1.47 3.25 3.67
N MET A 211 0.18 3.54 3.80
CA MET A 211 -0.88 2.55 3.58
C MET A 211 -0.84 1.95 2.17
N LEU A 212 -0.62 2.75 1.12
CA LEU A 212 -0.55 2.26 -0.27
C LEU A 212 0.68 1.36 -0.51
N VAL A 213 1.85 1.72 0.02
CA VAL A 213 3.08 0.92 -0.11
C VAL A 213 2.96 -0.38 0.69
N SER A 214 2.45 -0.32 1.91
CA SER A 214 2.18 -1.50 2.73
C SER A 214 1.15 -2.42 2.08
N LEU A 215 0.10 -1.86 1.44
CA LEU A 215 -0.88 -2.64 0.69
C LEU A 215 -0.22 -3.38 -0.48
N PHE A 216 0.63 -2.70 -1.25
CA PHE A 216 1.40 -3.36 -2.31
C PHE A 216 2.26 -4.50 -1.76
N ALA A 217 3.01 -4.26 -0.69
CA ALA A 217 3.90 -5.26 -0.08
C ALA A 217 3.12 -6.48 0.47
N LEU A 218 1.96 -6.23 1.09
CA LEU A 218 1.06 -7.28 1.57
C LEU A 218 0.58 -8.15 0.41
N PHE A 219 0.03 -7.54 -0.65
CA PHE A 219 -0.46 -8.29 -1.80
C PHE A 219 0.67 -8.95 -2.59
N PHE A 220 1.86 -8.36 -2.64
CA PHE A 220 3.06 -8.99 -3.21
C PHE A 220 3.42 -10.27 -2.46
N SER A 221 3.47 -10.22 -1.13
CA SER A 221 3.80 -11.39 -0.30
C SER A 221 2.71 -12.46 -0.42
N ALA A 222 1.44 -12.08 -0.41
CA ALA A 222 0.31 -13.00 -0.63
C ALA A 222 0.33 -13.63 -2.03
N GLY A 223 0.63 -12.85 -3.07
CA GLY A 223 0.76 -13.33 -4.44
C GLY A 223 1.94 -14.30 -4.59
N ALA A 224 3.09 -13.97 -3.99
CA ALA A 224 4.27 -14.81 -4.00
C ALA A 224 4.04 -16.13 -3.24
N LEU A 225 3.39 -16.07 -2.07
CA LEU A 225 2.96 -17.26 -1.32
C LEU A 225 2.02 -18.13 -2.17
N GLY A 226 1.00 -17.52 -2.80
CA GLY A 226 0.08 -18.23 -3.70
C GLY A 226 0.79 -18.88 -4.90
N GLY A 227 1.74 -18.16 -5.51
CA GLY A 227 2.56 -18.69 -6.61
C GLY A 227 3.45 -19.86 -6.18
N THR A 228 4.05 -19.78 -4.99
CA THR A 228 4.84 -20.86 -4.38
C THR A 228 3.98 -22.08 -4.10
N LEU A 229 2.84 -21.92 -3.42
CA LEU A 229 1.93 -23.01 -3.10
C LEU A 229 1.37 -23.68 -4.37
N PHE A 230 1.00 -22.89 -5.38
CA PHE A 230 0.56 -23.41 -6.66
C PHE A 230 1.65 -24.28 -7.30
N ARG A 231 2.89 -23.77 -7.36
CA ARG A 231 4.01 -24.52 -7.95
C ARG A 231 4.33 -25.80 -7.19
N VAL A 232 4.38 -25.76 -5.86
CA VAL A 232 4.67 -26.94 -5.03
C VAL A 232 3.56 -27.98 -5.11
N THR A 233 2.31 -27.57 -5.26
CA THR A 233 1.16 -28.49 -5.35
C THR A 233 1.08 -29.17 -6.71
N PHE A 234 1.34 -28.43 -7.80
CA PHE A 234 1.11 -28.90 -9.17
C PHE A 234 2.40 -29.23 -9.94
N SER A 235 3.58 -29.01 -9.37
CA SER A 235 4.86 -29.32 -9.99
C SER A 235 5.79 -29.99 -8.97
N ASP A 236 6.54 -30.99 -9.42
CA ASP A 236 7.61 -31.58 -8.61
C ASP A 236 8.80 -30.61 -8.58
N VAL A 237 8.87 -29.81 -7.51
CA VAL A 237 9.91 -28.79 -7.31
C VAL A 237 10.95 -29.33 -6.35
N ALA A 238 12.15 -29.56 -6.86
CA ALA A 238 13.31 -29.91 -6.05
C ALA A 238 13.99 -28.65 -5.49
N PHE A 239 14.06 -28.53 -4.17
CA PHE A 239 14.76 -27.47 -3.46
C PHE A 239 16.14 -27.93 -3.00
N GLY A 240 17.14 -27.07 -3.17
CA GLY A 240 18.47 -27.28 -2.60
C GLY A 240 19.14 -25.96 -2.26
N TRP A 241 20.14 -25.98 -1.39
CA TRP A 241 20.87 -24.77 -1.05
C TRP A 241 22.29 -24.82 -1.61
N GLN A 242 22.76 -23.65 -2.04
CA GLN A 242 24.14 -23.44 -2.46
C GLN A 242 24.57 -22.05 -1.99
N SER A 243 25.75 -21.97 -1.39
CA SER A 243 26.39 -20.70 -1.04
C SER A 243 27.81 -20.65 -1.59
N THR A 244 28.20 -19.50 -2.14
CA THR A 244 29.60 -19.21 -2.50
C THR A 244 30.41 -18.77 -1.29
N LEU A 245 29.74 -18.24 -0.25
CA LEU A 245 30.32 -18.09 1.07
C LEU A 245 30.47 -19.52 1.63
N ALA A 246 31.64 -19.87 2.17
CA ALA A 246 31.98 -21.21 2.65
C ALA A 246 31.16 -21.64 3.91
N ALA A 247 29.84 -21.62 3.80
CA ALA A 247 28.89 -21.96 4.84
C ALA A 247 28.89 -23.47 5.08
N THR A 248 28.94 -23.86 6.35
CA THR A 248 28.78 -25.24 6.77
C THR A 248 27.29 -25.61 6.84
N PRO A 249 26.92 -26.89 6.64
CA PRO A 249 25.54 -27.34 6.82
C PRO A 249 24.98 -27.01 8.22
N SER A 250 25.82 -27.08 9.27
CA SER A 250 25.44 -26.69 10.63
C SER A 250 25.03 -25.22 10.72
N ALA A 251 25.82 -24.31 10.16
CA ALA A 251 25.50 -22.88 10.18
C ALA A 251 24.20 -22.55 9.43
N VAL A 252 23.91 -23.28 8.33
CA VAL A 252 22.64 -23.14 7.60
C VAL A 252 21.48 -23.63 8.45
N HIS A 253 21.63 -24.76 9.13
CA HIS A 253 20.58 -25.29 10.01
C HIS A 253 20.32 -24.36 11.22
N ASP A 254 21.36 -23.81 11.85
CA ASP A 254 21.22 -22.87 12.96
C ASP A 254 20.47 -21.60 12.53
N LEU A 255 20.80 -21.06 11.35
CA LEU A 255 20.13 -19.89 10.79
C LEU A 255 18.65 -20.18 10.50
N VAL A 256 18.35 -21.31 9.86
CA VAL A 256 16.98 -21.74 9.56
C VAL A 256 16.17 -21.93 10.85
N SER A 257 16.79 -22.51 11.88
CA SER A 257 16.17 -22.71 13.19
C SER A 257 15.90 -21.39 13.91
N LEU A 258 16.81 -20.42 13.79
CA LEU A 258 16.60 -19.06 14.32
C LEU A 258 15.42 -18.37 13.62
N VAL A 259 15.37 -18.47 12.29
CA VAL A 259 14.31 -17.88 11.47
C VAL A 259 12.96 -18.53 11.76
N SER A 260 12.92 -19.83 12.08
CA SER A 260 11.69 -20.56 12.34
C SER A 260 11.09 -20.37 13.74
N LEU A 261 11.82 -19.75 14.67
CA LEU A 261 11.34 -19.49 16.03
C LEU A 261 9.94 -18.88 16.14
N PRO A 262 9.50 -17.93 15.28
CA PRO A 262 8.17 -17.32 15.41
C PRO A 262 7.02 -18.31 15.23
N TRP A 263 7.23 -19.39 14.47
CA TRP A 263 6.20 -20.40 14.20
C TRP A 263 6.52 -21.78 14.77
N ALA A 264 7.75 -22.04 15.20
CA ALA A 264 8.17 -23.31 15.77
C ALA A 264 7.35 -23.71 17.01
N ALA A 265 6.80 -22.74 17.75
CA ALA A 265 6.02 -23.00 18.96
C ALA A 265 4.67 -23.70 18.71
N TRP A 266 4.10 -23.57 17.51
CA TRP A 266 2.75 -24.07 17.19
C TRP A 266 2.70 -24.95 15.94
N MET A 267 3.82 -25.14 15.26
CA MET A 267 3.93 -25.97 14.08
C MET A 267 4.72 -27.26 14.38
N PRO A 268 4.35 -28.42 13.82
CA PRO A 268 5.15 -29.64 13.97
C PRO A 268 6.60 -29.42 13.53
N GLU A 269 7.56 -30.03 14.24
CA GLU A 269 9.00 -29.87 13.96
C GLU A 269 9.36 -30.21 12.51
N SER A 270 8.69 -31.22 11.93
CA SER A 270 8.88 -31.64 10.53
C SER A 270 8.48 -30.59 9.50
N LEU A 271 7.62 -29.64 9.87
CA LEU A 271 7.18 -28.52 9.02
C LEU A 271 7.89 -27.22 9.40
N ALA A 272 8.32 -27.04 10.66
CA ALA A 272 8.92 -25.81 11.16
C ALA A 272 10.19 -25.43 10.40
N GLY A 273 11.00 -26.43 10.04
CA GLY A 273 12.19 -26.27 9.21
C GLY A 273 12.82 -27.61 8.85
N PRO A 274 13.74 -27.65 7.87
CA PRO A 274 14.51 -28.83 7.54
C PRO A 274 15.41 -29.28 8.71
N THR A 275 15.41 -30.58 8.97
CA THR A 275 16.32 -31.26 9.91
C THR A 275 17.79 -31.14 9.46
N PRO A 276 18.77 -31.33 10.37
CA PRO A 276 20.18 -31.32 9.99
C PRO A 276 20.53 -32.25 8.81
N ALA A 277 19.95 -33.45 8.80
CA ALA A 277 20.14 -34.42 7.72
C ALA A 277 19.54 -33.94 6.39
N GLN A 278 18.38 -33.29 6.42
CA GLN A 278 17.78 -32.69 5.22
C GLN A 278 18.60 -31.49 4.72
N VAL A 279 19.14 -30.65 5.61
CA VAL A 279 20.03 -29.56 5.22
C VAL A 279 21.30 -30.11 4.56
N GLU A 280 21.92 -31.13 5.12
CA GLU A 280 23.10 -31.75 4.53
C GLU A 280 22.81 -32.42 3.19
N GLY A 281 21.73 -33.21 3.11
CA GLY A 281 21.32 -33.94 1.91
C GLY A 281 20.80 -33.07 0.76
N THR A 282 20.47 -31.80 1.04
CA THR A 282 19.99 -30.83 0.03
C THR A 282 21.08 -29.84 -0.42
N ARG A 283 22.34 -30.04 0.00
CA ARG A 283 23.47 -29.20 -0.41
C ARG A 283 23.84 -29.47 -1.87
N ILE A 284 23.81 -28.43 -2.69
CA ILE A 284 24.16 -28.53 -4.12
C ILE A 284 25.69 -28.38 -4.28
N ILE A 285 26.36 -29.45 -4.71
CA ILE A 285 27.80 -29.46 -5.01
C ILE A 285 28.00 -29.47 -6.54
N LEU A 286 28.52 -28.37 -7.09
CA LEU A 286 28.70 -28.18 -8.54
C LEU A 286 29.45 -29.32 -9.23
N LYS A 287 30.41 -29.95 -8.55
CA LYS A 287 31.26 -31.02 -9.10
C LYS A 287 30.58 -32.39 -9.16
N GLN A 288 29.54 -32.64 -8.35
CA GLN A 288 28.90 -33.95 -8.23
C GLN A 288 27.54 -34.04 -8.95
N GLY A 289 27.02 -32.91 -9.44
CA GLY A 289 25.73 -32.87 -10.16
C GLY A 289 24.54 -33.23 -9.28
N ILE A 290 23.37 -33.45 -9.90
CA ILE A 290 22.10 -33.73 -9.20
C ILE A 290 22.02 -35.17 -8.69
N ALA A 291 22.80 -36.08 -9.27
CA ALA A 291 22.72 -37.52 -9.00
C ALA A 291 23.12 -37.91 -7.56
N ALA A 292 23.80 -37.02 -6.82
CA ALA A 292 24.20 -37.25 -5.43
C ALA A 292 23.22 -36.68 -4.38
N LEU A 293 22.15 -35.97 -4.80
CA LEU A 293 21.16 -35.45 -3.88
C LEU A 293 20.15 -36.54 -3.49
N ALA A 294 19.86 -36.65 -2.19
CA ALA A 294 18.83 -37.55 -1.69
C ALA A 294 17.45 -36.98 -2.09
N THR A 295 16.83 -37.57 -3.11
CA THR A 295 15.57 -37.10 -3.71
C THR A 295 14.46 -36.89 -2.68
N GLU A 296 14.44 -37.70 -1.62
CA GLU A 296 13.49 -37.63 -0.51
C GLU A 296 13.56 -36.32 0.30
N HIS A 297 14.73 -35.67 0.37
CA HIS A 297 14.93 -34.46 1.16
C HIS A 297 14.68 -33.17 0.38
N LEU A 298 14.56 -33.23 -0.96
CA LEU A 298 14.43 -32.06 -1.81
C LEU A 298 13.09 -31.31 -1.65
N THR A 299 12.10 -31.94 -1.04
CA THR A 299 10.78 -31.31 -0.78
C THR A 299 10.69 -30.71 0.63
N SER A 300 11.68 -30.87 1.51
CA SER A 300 11.56 -30.45 2.92
C SER A 300 11.53 -28.93 3.14
N TRP A 301 11.90 -28.15 2.14
CA TRP A 301 12.09 -26.70 2.28
C TRP A 301 10.83 -25.87 2.08
N TRP A 302 9.82 -26.37 1.35
CA TRP A 302 8.66 -25.56 0.99
C TRP A 302 7.85 -25.05 2.18
N PRO A 303 7.64 -25.79 3.29
CA PRO A 303 6.87 -25.28 4.43
C PRO A 303 7.60 -24.12 5.10
N PHE A 304 8.91 -24.27 5.32
CA PHE A 304 9.78 -23.23 5.85
C PHE A 304 9.76 -21.97 4.98
N LEU A 305 9.87 -22.13 3.66
CA LEU A 305 9.85 -21.01 2.72
C LEU A 305 8.51 -20.27 2.74
N CYS A 306 7.39 -21.00 2.78
CA CYS A 306 6.06 -20.40 2.85
C CYS A 306 5.87 -19.64 4.18
N MET A 307 6.26 -20.25 5.30
CA MET A 307 6.14 -19.62 6.62
C MET A 307 7.04 -18.39 6.76
N SER A 308 8.21 -18.39 6.13
CA SER A 308 9.12 -17.23 6.14
C SER A 308 8.57 -16.02 5.36
N MET A 309 7.58 -16.22 4.49
CA MET A 309 6.93 -15.13 3.72
C MET A 309 5.73 -14.50 4.46
N VAL A 310 5.29 -15.13 5.55
CA VAL A 310 4.15 -14.70 6.39
C VAL A 310 4.65 -13.83 7.53
#